data_AF-A0A1I3CBX2-F1
#
_entry.id   AF-A0A1I3CBX2-F1
#
_cell.length_a   1.000
_cell.length_b   1.000
_cell.length_c   1.000
_cell.angle_alpha   90.00
_cell.angle_beta   90.00
_cell.angle_gamma   90.00
#
_symmetry.space_group_name_H-M   'P 1'
#
loop_
_entity.id
_entity.type
_entity.pdbx_description
1 polymer ?
#
loop_
_entity_poly.entity_id
_entity_poly.type
_entity_poly.pdbx_seq_one_letter_code
_entity_poly.pdbx_strand_id
1 'polypeptide(L)'
;MLNISRSVQCPHCHYQNRWKGNPGGHEVLYCRHCEATLCTYDEYIRQMVRHEVARIMVQYTDPDSDSQLELLKRVLCDEAEKYK
;
A
#
# COMPACT_ATOMS: atom_id res chain seq x y z
N MET A 1 3.64 4.82 4.97
CA MET A 1 4.59 3.70 5.12
C MET A 1 4.05 2.53 4.34
N LEU A 2 4.81 1.96 3.40
CA LEU A 2 4.42 0.73 2.71
C LEU A 2 4.30 -0.38 3.75
N ASN A 3 3.17 -1.06 3.82
CA ASN A 3 3.02 -2.21 4.72
C ASN A 3 3.74 -3.41 4.09
N ILE A 4 5.06 -3.51 4.32
CA ILE A 4 5.93 -4.57 3.79
C ILE A 4 5.86 -5.81 4.70
N SER A 5 4.68 -6.17 5.22
CA SER A 5 4.54 -7.36 6.08
C SER A 5 4.95 -8.66 5.37
N ARG A 6 5.09 -8.62 4.01
CA ARG A 6 5.45 -9.76 3.15
C ARG A 6 4.56 -10.96 3.40
N SER A 7 3.33 -10.68 3.83
CA SER A 7 2.40 -11.68 4.28
C SER A 7 1.32 -11.91 3.23
N VAL A 8 1.16 -13.18 2.85
CA VAL A 8 0.17 -13.62 1.88
C VAL A 8 -0.74 -14.63 2.56
N GLN A 9 -2.04 -14.35 2.56
CA GLN A 9 -3.03 -15.30 3.04
C GLN A 9 -3.32 -16.34 1.96
N CYS A 10 -3.33 -17.62 2.33
CA CYS A 10 -3.67 -18.69 1.40
C CYS A 10 -5.16 -18.64 1.04
N PRO A 11 -5.55 -18.68 -0.24
CA PRO A 11 -6.96 -18.66 -0.65
C PRO A 11 -7.70 -19.97 -0.34
N HIS A 12 -6.98 -21.06 -0.10
CA HIS A 12 -7.58 -22.39 0.13
C HIS A 12 -7.85 -22.69 1.61
N CYS A 13 -6.91 -22.33 2.49
CA CYS A 13 -6.99 -22.66 3.92
C CYS A 13 -6.87 -21.45 4.84
N HIS A 14 -6.80 -20.23 4.27
CA HIS A 14 -6.69 -18.96 5.00
C HIS A 14 -5.46 -18.82 5.90
N TYR A 15 -4.53 -19.76 5.85
CA TYR A 15 -3.28 -19.72 6.60
C TYR A 15 -2.39 -18.57 6.13
N GLN A 16 -1.73 -17.91 7.07
CA GLN A 16 -0.87 -16.76 6.80
C GLN A 16 0.56 -17.22 6.45
N ASN A 17 1.02 -16.89 5.24
CA ASN A 17 2.33 -17.29 4.73
C ASN A 17 3.23 -16.07 4.56
N ARG A 18 4.55 -16.30 4.60
CA ARG A 18 5.58 -15.29 4.34
C ARG A 18 6.85 -15.95 3.83
N TRP A 19 7.56 -15.28 2.93
CA TRP A 19 8.94 -15.63 2.60
C TRP A 19 9.84 -15.48 3.83
N LYS A 20 10.92 -16.27 3.89
CA LYS A 20 11.98 -16.11 4.89
C LYS A 20 13.15 -15.37 4.24
N GLY A 21 13.76 -14.43 4.97
CA GLY A 21 14.94 -13.71 4.47
C GLY A 21 14.66 -12.80 3.28
N ASN A 22 15.59 -12.80 2.31
CA ASN A 22 15.51 -12.00 1.09
C ASN A 22 15.29 -12.92 -0.11
N PRO A 23 14.03 -13.18 -0.51
CA PRO A 23 13.73 -14.11 -1.57
C PRO A 23 14.17 -13.59 -2.93
N GLY A 24 14.55 -14.49 -3.84
CA GLY A 24 14.75 -14.15 -5.24
C GLY A 24 13.41 -13.82 -5.93
N GLY A 25 13.43 -13.02 -6.99
CA GLY A 25 12.20 -12.62 -7.71
C GLY A 25 11.35 -13.81 -8.20
N HIS A 26 12.02 -14.86 -8.68
CA HIS A 26 11.38 -16.10 -9.15
C HIS A 26 11.05 -17.09 -8.03
N GLU A 27 11.35 -16.77 -6.77
CA GLU A 27 11.10 -17.68 -5.65
C GLU A 27 9.60 -17.79 -5.37
N VAL A 28 9.09 -19.02 -5.43
CA VAL A 28 7.68 -19.35 -5.25
C VAL A 28 7.37 -19.48 -3.76
N LEU A 29 6.29 -18.82 -3.33
CA LEU A 29 5.69 -19.05 -2.02
C LEU A 29 4.67 -20.18 -2.10
N TYR A 30 4.87 -21.19 -1.27
CA TYR A 30 3.91 -22.25 -1.02
C TYR A 30 3.21 -22.03 0.31
N CYS A 31 1.97 -22.49 0.40
CA CYS A 31 1.27 -22.52 1.66
C CYS A 31 1.91 -23.56 2.59
N ARG A 32 2.27 -23.16 3.81
CA ARG A 32 2.88 -24.08 4.80
C ARG A 32 1.89 -25.09 5.41
N HIS A 33 0.60 -24.93 5.16
CA HIS A 33 -0.44 -25.77 5.74
C HIS A 33 -1.05 -26.75 4.74
N CYS A 34 -1.38 -26.27 3.53
CA CYS A 34 -2.01 -27.09 2.48
C CYS A 34 -1.12 -27.29 1.24
N GLU A 35 0.12 -26.80 1.28
CA GLU A 35 1.13 -26.95 0.20
C GLU A 35 0.75 -26.31 -1.15
N ALA A 36 -0.40 -25.64 -1.24
CA ALA A 36 -0.82 -24.94 -2.44
C ALA A 36 0.17 -23.86 -2.85
N THR A 37 0.44 -23.77 -4.15
CA THR A 37 1.23 -22.70 -4.78
C THR A 37 0.48 -21.36 -4.66
N LEU A 38 1.11 -20.34 -4.10
CA LEU A 38 0.49 -19.02 -3.91
C LEU A 38 0.89 -18.05 -5.02
N CYS A 39 2.16 -17.65 -5.08
CA CYS A 39 2.69 -16.71 -6.07
C CYS A 39 4.23 -16.69 -6.02
N THR A 40 4.87 -16.12 -7.04
CA THR A 40 6.29 -15.75 -6.98
C THR A 40 6.46 -14.42 -6.24
N TYR A 41 7.68 -14.16 -5.74
CA TYR A 41 7.99 -12.89 -5.10
C TYR A 41 7.77 -11.69 -6.03
N ASP A 42 8.15 -11.80 -7.30
CA ASP A 42 7.92 -10.75 -8.31
C ASP A 42 6.44 -10.47 -8.54
N GLU A 43 5.59 -11.51 -8.56
CA GLU A 43 4.14 -11.36 -8.69
C GLU A 43 3.58 -10.62 -7.46
N TYR A 44 4.02 -11.00 -6.26
CA TYR A 44 3.64 -10.32 -5.02
C TYR A 44 4.04 -8.84 -5.01
N ILE A 45 5.28 -8.51 -5.40
CA ILE A 45 5.74 -7.12 -5.48
C ILE A 45 4.91 -6.34 -6.50
N ARG A 46 4.68 -6.90 -7.70
CA ARG A 46 3.86 -6.25 -8.74
C ARG A 46 2.44 -5.98 -8.24
N GLN A 47 1.82 -6.92 -7.54
CA GLN A 47 0.49 -6.74 -6.98
C GLN A 47 0.49 -5.70 -5.85
N MET A 48 1.46 -5.75 -4.93
CA MET A 48 1.58 -4.78 -3.85
C MET A 48 1.72 -3.34 -4.39
N VAL A 49 2.61 -3.13 -5.36
CA VAL A 49 2.81 -1.82 -5.99
C VAL A 49 1.54 -1.34 -6.67
N ARG A 50 0.83 -2.21 -7.41
CA ARG A 50 -0.45 -1.84 -8.04
C ARG A 50 -1.49 -1.40 -7.02
N HIS A 51 -1.65 -2.15 -5.93
CA HIS A 51 -2.61 -1.80 -4.86
C HIS A 51 -2.24 -0.48 -4.18
N GLU A 52 -0.95 -0.27 -3.94
CA GLU A 52 -0.46 0.97 -3.33
C GLU A 52 -0.70 2.17 -4.24
N VAL A 53 -0.35 2.07 -5.53
CA VAL A 53 -0.61 3.11 -6.52
C VAL A 53 -2.10 3.40 -6.60
N ALA A 54 -2.95 2.37 -6.65
CA ALA A 54 -4.41 2.56 -6.66
C ALA A 54 -4.89 3.30 -5.39
N ARG A 55 -4.39 2.93 -4.21
CA ARG A 55 -4.73 3.60 -2.95
C ARG A 55 -4.33 5.08 -2.96
N ILE A 56 -3.12 5.38 -3.43
CA ILE A 56 -2.62 6.76 -3.53
C ILE A 56 -3.49 7.54 -4.52
N MET A 57 -3.76 6.97 -5.71
CA MET A 57 -4.59 7.63 -6.72
C MET A 57 -6.00 7.96 -6.21
N VAL A 58 -6.62 7.07 -5.42
CA VAL A 58 -7.91 7.35 -4.77
C VAL A 58 -7.83 8.59 -3.88
N GLN A 59 -6.76 8.76 -3.09
CA GLN A 59 -6.57 9.95 -2.24
C GLN A 59 -6.46 11.26 -3.04
N TYR A 60 -6.00 11.20 -4.29
CA TYR A 60 -5.87 12.37 -5.16
C TYR A 60 -7.10 12.60 -6.06
N THR A 61 -7.93 11.57 -6.27
CA THR A 61 -9.08 11.65 -7.19
C THR A 61 -10.28 12.31 -6.52
N ASP A 62 -10.41 12.17 -5.20
CA ASP A 62 -11.41 12.86 -4.40
C ASP A 62 -10.70 13.69 -3.32
N PRO A 63 -10.09 14.83 -3.69
CA PRO A 63 -9.53 15.72 -2.69
C PRO A 63 -10.69 16.19 -1.80
N ASP A 64 -10.70 15.72 -0.56
CA ASP A 64 -11.62 16.19 0.47
C ASP A 64 -11.63 17.72 0.44
N SER A 65 -12.70 18.28 -0.12
CA SER A 65 -12.78 19.70 -0.47
C SER A 65 -12.65 20.56 0.78
N ASP A 66 -13.07 20.01 1.92
CA ASP A 66 -12.93 20.62 3.24
C ASP A 66 -11.47 20.70 3.66
N SER A 67 -10.67 19.65 3.41
CA SER A 67 -9.24 19.64 3.69
C SER A 67 -8.46 20.65 2.83
N GLN A 68 -8.86 20.81 1.56
CA GLN A 68 -8.26 21.79 0.66
C GLN A 68 -8.68 23.23 1.04
N LEU A 69 -9.93 23.45 1.40
CA LEU A 69 -10.44 24.74 1.89
C LEU A 69 -9.78 25.15 3.21
N GLU A 70 -9.57 24.22 4.14
CA GLU A 70 -8.84 24.46 5.39
C GLU A 70 -7.39 24.88 5.13
N LEU A 71 -6.70 24.21 4.20
CA LEU A 71 -5.34 24.59 3.80
C LEU A 71 -5.31 25.99 3.19
N LEU A 72 -6.26 26.31 2.31
CA LEU A 72 -6.38 27.62 1.67
C LEU A 72 -6.65 28.73 2.69
N LYS A 73 -7.55 28.50 3.66
CA LYS A 73 -7.83 29.46 4.74
C LYS A 73 -6.59 29.76 5.57
N ARG A 74 -5.78 28.74 5.91
CA ARG A 74 -4.52 28.96 6.67
C ARG A 74 -3.53 29.81 5.89
N VAL A 75 -3.28 29.49 4.62
CA VAL A 75 -2.33 30.25 3.80
C VAL A 75 -2.78 31.72 3.65
N LEU A 76 -4.08 31.95 3.43
CA LEU A 76 -4.61 33.32 3.31
C LEU A 76 -4.56 34.10 4.63
N CYS A 77 -4.79 33.44 5.78
CA CYS A 77 -4.63 34.06 7.09
C CYS A 77 -3.16 34.42 7.37
N ASP A 78 -2.21 33.53 7.05
CA ASP A 78 -0.78 33.77 7.23
C ASP A 78 -0.27 34.93 6.36
N GLU A 79 -0.79 35.09 5.14
CA GLU A 79 -0.47 36.24 4.29
C GLU A 79 -1.07 37.55 4.82
N ALA A 80 -2.28 37.52 5.38
CA ALA A 80 -2.92 38.70 5.94
C ALA A 80 -2.19 39.27 7.17
N GLU A 81 -1.50 38.43 7.94
CA GLU A 81 -0.64 38.88 9.05
C GLU A 81 0.69 39.48 8.57
N LYS A 82 1.14 39.14 7.37
CA LYS A 82 2.41 39.60 6.80
C LYS A 82 2.38 41.04 6.28
N TYR A 83 1.18 41.61 6.11
CA TYR A 83 0.94 42.98 5.63
C TYR A 83 0.31 43.90 6.69
N LYS A 84 0.29 43.49 7.96
CA LYS A 84 0.02 44.35 9.12
C LYS A 84 1.32 44.88 9.70
#